data_AF-A0A1C5UWL7-F1
#
_entry.id   AF-A0A1C5UWL7-F1
#
_cell.length_a   1.000
_cell.length_b   1.000
_cell.length_c   1.000
_cell.angle_alpha   90.00
_cell.angle_beta   90.00
_cell.angle_gamma   90.00
#
_symmetry.space_group_name_H-M   'P 1'
#
loop_
_entity.id
_entity.type
_entity.pdbx_description
1 polymer ?
#
loop_
_entity_poly.entity_id
_entity_poly.type
_entity_poly.pdbx_seq_one_letter_code
_entity_poly.pdbx_strand_id
1 'polypeptide(L)'
;MRKYGLYLLIAMSLMTGCQKKDIVTVDTAAETTQESGETGSTAEREPESAVESISGTDQNGNTGADAQTDRFTLIPIAVSGEYDGEWDDTDQTPIITSRCDKVYVQGDGYDALKQSLIFLNKNLVSQNKEEYASYKKEAEDMRNNYPDMKQSYVCNYEFNPVRFDHTVVSMYWLKYYDLGGAHPSSVTEYHNFDTQTGKELELCDVVKDLPGFRKYVEEELSDQKEEKELFEDYEMTVDSLFEGTDGYGPLGWCITKTGVCIHFDQYVIASYAAGAVEVEVPFAGNEAMFQTDYIGKASEGWAEKISPWEAVTYEHEENDTSVSYHFDDAADGYDARNITIEREQGGKKKEFTMELYGQPQYGWIVMTDDGHPYLYTEIQSENDWRTMEVFDLKGEEIRHVGTSNDSPHGALLNDPDGFYLTRRVDALGTYDAYRKFHVGESGMPVAENDVYTKVNVCDSKEDEAALVSTRELPVTMMEADGSEKEEKLPVGTKYYVRATDLENFVDMELSDGRRCRLAVKKSDKGWGFEIDGVYEEDCFEFIPYAG
;
A
#
# COMPACT_ATOMS: atom_id res chain seq x y z
N MET A 1 9.13 -47.14 30.68
CA MET A 1 7.67 -46.87 30.79
C MET A 1 7.40 -45.93 31.94
N ARG A 2 7.44 -44.62 31.70
CA ARG A 2 6.80 -43.58 32.51
C ARG A 2 6.35 -42.48 31.54
N LYS A 3 5.09 -42.12 31.67
CA LYS A 3 4.29 -41.26 30.82
C LYS A 3 4.82 -39.83 30.87
N TYR A 4 5.03 -39.19 29.72
CA TYR A 4 5.12 -37.73 29.63
C TYR A 4 3.82 -37.25 28.99
N GLY A 5 3.07 -36.47 29.77
CA GLY A 5 1.79 -35.93 29.39
C GLY A 5 1.97 -34.76 28.44
N LEU A 6 1.09 -34.73 27.43
CA LEU A 6 0.79 -33.62 26.55
C LEU A 6 0.33 -32.43 27.42
N TYR A 7 1.10 -31.35 27.45
CA TYR A 7 0.63 -30.06 27.96
C TYR A 7 0.29 -29.20 26.73
N LEU A 8 -1.00 -29.15 26.41
CA LEU A 8 -1.59 -28.16 25.53
C LEU A 8 -1.76 -26.89 26.38
N LEU A 9 -0.91 -25.89 26.18
CA LEU A 9 -1.09 -24.56 26.77
C LEU A 9 -1.84 -23.72 25.75
N ILE A 10 -3.15 -23.58 25.95
CA ILE A 10 -3.97 -22.57 25.28
C ILE A 10 -3.66 -21.25 26.00
N ALA A 11 -2.83 -20.42 25.39
CA ALA A 11 -2.64 -19.04 25.82
C ALA A 11 -3.60 -18.14 25.02
N MET A 12 -4.86 -18.08 25.46
CA MET A 12 -5.74 -16.96 25.09
C MET A 12 -5.63 -15.92 26.20
N SER A 13 -4.95 -14.82 25.93
CA SER A 13 -4.99 -13.62 26.75
C SER A 13 -5.33 -12.42 25.88
N LEU A 14 -6.61 -12.35 25.47
CA LEU A 14 -7.22 -11.10 25.02
C LEU A 14 -7.45 -10.21 26.25
N MET A 15 -6.62 -9.17 26.40
CA MET A 15 -6.88 -8.10 27.36
C MET A 15 -7.76 -7.04 26.70
N THR A 16 -9.08 -7.21 26.77
CA THR A 16 -10.05 -6.16 26.46
C THR A 16 -10.00 -5.07 27.53
N GLY A 17 -9.31 -3.98 27.25
CA GLY A 17 -9.37 -2.74 28.03
C GLY A 17 -10.52 -1.85 27.58
N CYS A 18 -11.70 -2.02 28.16
CA CYS A 18 -12.81 -1.06 28.03
C CYS A 18 -12.42 0.31 28.64
N GLN A 19 -12.20 1.34 27.82
CA GLN A 19 -12.32 2.73 28.27
C GLN A 19 -13.63 3.33 27.77
N LYS A 20 -14.47 3.70 28.76
CA LYS A 20 -15.68 4.51 28.58
C LYS A 20 -15.34 5.81 27.85
N LYS A 21 -16.05 6.08 26.75
CA LYS A 21 -16.16 7.42 26.16
C LYS A 21 -16.95 8.31 27.14
N ASP A 22 -16.27 9.24 27.81
CA ASP A 22 -16.92 10.36 28.46
C ASP A 22 -17.27 11.42 27.41
N ILE A 23 -18.57 11.72 27.32
CA ILE A 23 -19.17 12.77 26.49
C ILE A 23 -18.75 14.11 27.10
N VAL A 24 -17.93 14.88 26.39
CA VAL A 24 -17.72 16.31 26.68
C VAL A 24 -18.71 17.10 25.83
N THR A 25 -19.76 17.58 26.49
CA THR A 25 -20.65 18.65 26.00
C THR A 25 -19.86 19.95 25.88
N VAL A 26 -19.73 20.48 24.66
CA VAL A 26 -19.25 21.85 24.43
C VAL A 26 -20.45 22.79 24.45
N ASP A 27 -20.64 23.49 25.57
CA ASP A 27 -21.48 24.68 25.64
C ASP A 27 -20.80 25.79 24.82
N THR A 28 -21.43 26.21 23.72
CA THR A 28 -21.08 27.48 23.06
C THR A 28 -22.23 28.45 23.26
N ALA A 29 -22.06 29.37 24.21
CA ALA A 29 -22.91 30.53 24.37
C ALA A 29 -22.65 31.52 23.22
N ALA A 30 -23.74 31.89 22.55
CA ALA A 30 -23.81 32.95 21.57
C ALA A 30 -23.58 34.33 22.21
N GLU A 31 -22.83 35.20 21.54
CA GLU A 31 -23.12 36.64 21.56
C GLU A 31 -23.12 37.17 20.13
N THR A 32 -24.22 37.83 19.81
CA THR A 32 -24.55 38.48 18.55
C THR A 32 -24.16 39.94 18.66
N THR A 33 -23.61 40.53 17.60
CA THR A 33 -23.85 41.96 17.34
C THR A 33 -23.81 42.22 15.84
N GLN A 34 -25.00 42.52 15.30
CA GLN A 34 -25.18 43.15 13.99
C GLN A 34 -24.74 44.61 14.07
N GLU A 35 -24.15 45.12 12.99
CA GLU A 35 -24.53 46.45 12.51
C GLU A 35 -24.42 46.52 10.98
N SER A 36 -25.47 47.08 10.39
CA SER A 36 -25.78 47.24 8.98
C SER A 36 -25.17 48.50 8.37
N GLY A 37 -24.95 48.52 7.05
CA GLY A 37 -24.79 49.75 6.29
C GLY A 37 -24.75 49.52 4.77
N GLU A 38 -25.85 49.85 4.09
CA GLU A 38 -26.03 49.82 2.62
C GLU A 38 -25.17 50.87 1.89
N THR A 39 -24.87 50.59 0.60
CA THR A 39 -25.27 51.36 -0.60
C THR A 39 -24.18 51.42 -1.68
N GLY A 40 -24.58 51.32 -2.96
CA GLY A 40 -23.88 52.00 -4.06
C GLY A 40 -23.64 51.19 -5.35
N SER A 41 -24.64 51.13 -6.22
CA SER A 41 -24.55 50.75 -7.63
C SER A 41 -23.67 51.70 -8.45
N THR A 42 -22.96 51.19 -9.47
CA THR A 42 -22.95 51.80 -10.83
C THR A 42 -22.33 50.87 -11.88
N ALA A 43 -22.79 51.06 -13.11
CA ALA A 43 -22.79 50.11 -14.22
C ALA A 43 -21.68 50.36 -15.26
N GLU A 44 -21.52 49.33 -16.11
CA GLU A 44 -21.21 49.35 -17.56
C GLU A 44 -19.88 49.92 -18.06
N ARG A 45 -19.10 49.04 -18.73
CA ARG A 45 -18.68 49.24 -20.13
C ARG A 45 -17.99 48.00 -20.73
N GLU A 46 -18.60 47.45 -21.77
CA GLU A 46 -17.95 46.78 -22.91
C GLU A 46 -17.57 47.86 -23.97
N PRO A 47 -16.63 47.64 -24.94
CA PRO A 47 -16.64 46.48 -25.86
C PRO A 47 -15.30 45.95 -26.46
N GLU A 48 -15.42 44.77 -27.07
CA GLU A 48 -14.81 44.26 -28.33
C GLU A 48 -13.28 44.33 -28.58
N SER A 49 -12.62 43.17 -28.70
CA SER A 49 -12.41 42.46 -29.99
C SER A 49 -11.29 41.40 -29.89
N ALA A 50 -11.48 40.34 -30.67
CA ALA A 50 -10.83 39.04 -30.62
C ALA A 50 -9.35 39.00 -31.02
N VAL A 51 -8.58 38.11 -30.36
CA VAL A 51 -7.54 37.26 -30.98
C VAL A 51 -7.54 35.90 -30.27
N GLU A 52 -7.65 34.83 -31.06
CA GLU A 52 -7.71 33.43 -30.65
C GLU A 52 -6.41 32.96 -29.96
N SER A 53 -6.55 32.31 -28.80
CA SER A 53 -5.56 31.37 -28.27
C SER A 53 -6.30 30.17 -27.69
N ILE A 54 -5.97 29.00 -28.22
CA ILE A 54 -6.53 27.69 -27.89
C ILE A 54 -6.14 27.34 -26.44
N SER A 55 -7.11 27.38 -25.54
CA SER A 55 -7.05 26.74 -24.22
C SER A 55 -8.38 26.03 -24.01
N GLY A 56 -8.37 24.70 -24.14
CA GLY A 56 -9.53 23.87 -23.82
C GLY A 56 -9.71 23.83 -22.31
N THR A 57 -10.57 24.71 -21.79
CA THR A 57 -11.25 24.51 -20.51
C THR A 57 -12.59 23.88 -20.83
N ASP A 58 -12.74 22.59 -20.52
CA ASP A 58 -14.03 21.92 -20.54
C ASP A 58 -14.88 22.44 -19.36
N GLN A 59 -15.69 23.46 -19.64
CA GLN A 59 -16.98 23.62 -18.99
C GLN A 59 -18.07 23.34 -20.02
N ASN A 60 -18.51 22.09 -20.06
CA ASN A 60 -19.84 21.75 -20.55
C ASN A 60 -20.35 20.53 -19.77
N GLY A 61 -21.59 20.63 -19.28
CA GLY A 61 -22.21 19.63 -18.43
C GLY A 61 -22.23 18.24 -19.05
N ASN A 62 -21.37 17.37 -18.52
CA ASN A 62 -21.46 15.92 -18.64
C ASN A 62 -21.18 15.30 -17.26
N THR A 63 -21.97 15.66 -16.24
CA THR A 63 -21.78 15.29 -14.83
C THR A 63 -22.07 13.82 -14.51
N GLY A 64 -22.04 12.93 -15.51
CA GLY A 64 -22.31 11.49 -15.33
C GLY A 64 -21.10 10.61 -15.62
N ALA A 65 -20.36 10.88 -16.70
CA ALA A 65 -19.24 10.03 -17.13
C ALA A 65 -17.91 10.45 -16.48
N ASP A 66 -17.58 11.74 -16.47
CA ASP A 66 -16.31 12.24 -15.92
C ASP A 66 -16.22 12.11 -14.39
N ALA A 67 -17.36 12.27 -13.70
CA ALA A 67 -17.45 12.03 -12.26
C ALA A 67 -17.36 10.54 -11.89
N GLN A 68 -17.72 9.64 -12.81
CA GLN A 68 -17.67 8.19 -12.61
C GLN A 68 -16.27 7.64 -12.92
N THR A 69 -15.53 8.22 -13.86
CA THR A 69 -14.12 7.89 -14.10
C THR A 69 -13.21 8.38 -12.98
N ASP A 70 -13.48 9.56 -12.42
CA ASP A 70 -12.69 10.11 -11.31
C ASP A 70 -12.82 9.29 -10.01
N ARG A 71 -13.96 8.63 -9.82
CA ARG A 71 -14.26 7.80 -8.65
C ARG A 71 -13.29 6.64 -8.42
N PHE A 72 -12.78 6.06 -9.50
CA PHE A 72 -11.88 4.90 -9.48
C PHE A 72 -10.43 5.27 -9.71
N THR A 73 -10.11 6.57 -9.79
CA THR A 73 -8.74 7.02 -9.91
C THR A 73 -7.94 6.49 -8.72
N LEU A 74 -6.85 5.78 -9.03
CA LEU A 74 -6.00 5.17 -8.02
C LEU A 74 -5.22 6.22 -7.24
N ILE A 75 -5.14 6.00 -5.94
CA ILE A 75 -4.38 6.84 -5.02
C ILE A 75 -3.01 6.22 -4.78
N PRO A 76 -1.91 6.94 -5.04
CA PRO A 76 -0.58 6.46 -4.75
C PRO A 76 -0.37 6.36 -3.24
N ILE A 77 0.24 5.26 -2.80
CA ILE A 77 0.61 5.04 -1.40
C ILE A 77 2.09 4.75 -1.28
N ALA A 78 2.62 4.99 -0.09
CA ALA A 78 3.92 4.51 0.33
C ALA A 78 3.81 3.72 1.62
N VAL A 79 4.67 2.73 1.76
CA VAL A 79 4.75 1.86 2.93
C VAL A 79 6.13 2.02 3.55
N SER A 80 6.21 2.16 4.87
CA SER A 80 7.48 2.19 5.59
C SER A 80 7.41 1.27 6.79
N GLY A 81 8.43 0.43 6.99
CA GLY A 81 8.55 -0.41 8.19
C GLY A 81 9.25 0.31 9.33
N GLU A 82 8.71 0.19 10.54
CA GLU A 82 9.43 0.45 11.79
C GLU A 82 9.90 -0.88 12.36
N TYR A 83 11.19 -0.97 12.71
CA TYR A 83 11.83 -2.23 13.11
C TYR A 83 12.37 -2.14 14.53
N ASP A 84 12.13 -3.20 15.30
CA ASP A 84 12.69 -3.41 16.63
C ASP A 84 13.31 -4.81 16.69
N GLY A 85 14.31 -5.00 17.54
CA GLY A 85 14.87 -6.32 17.77
C GLY A 85 15.86 -6.36 18.93
N GLU A 86 16.11 -7.57 19.39
CA GLU A 86 17.12 -7.87 20.41
C GLU A 86 17.95 -9.06 19.92
N TRP A 87 19.27 -9.00 20.11
CA TRP A 87 20.22 -10.01 19.67
C TRP A 87 21.08 -10.48 20.84
N ASP A 88 21.54 -11.72 20.79
CA ASP A 88 22.56 -12.20 21.73
C ASP A 88 23.93 -11.66 21.32
N ASP A 89 24.54 -10.85 22.18
CA ASP A 89 25.85 -10.24 21.92
C ASP A 89 26.96 -11.26 21.63
N THR A 90 26.83 -12.49 22.13
CA THR A 90 27.88 -13.51 22.04
C THR A 90 28.00 -14.09 20.64
N ASP A 91 26.87 -14.33 19.99
CA ASP A 91 26.81 -15.03 18.69
C ASP A 91 25.99 -14.31 17.62
N GLN A 92 25.44 -13.14 17.94
CA GLN A 92 24.65 -12.29 17.06
C GLN A 92 23.37 -12.97 16.54
N THR A 93 22.87 -13.99 17.23
CA THR A 93 21.58 -14.60 16.90
C THR A 93 20.43 -13.76 17.45
N PRO A 94 19.35 -13.53 16.68
CA PRO A 94 18.21 -12.75 17.15
C PRO A 94 17.48 -13.49 18.28
N ILE A 95 17.20 -12.78 19.37
CA ILE A 95 16.32 -13.22 20.46
C ILE A 95 14.86 -12.97 20.07
N ILE A 96 14.58 -11.76 19.59
CA ILE A 96 13.29 -11.37 19.03
C ILE A 96 13.49 -10.33 17.94
N THR A 97 12.64 -10.38 16.91
CA THR A 97 12.53 -9.34 15.89
C THR A 97 11.08 -8.88 15.77
N SER A 98 10.89 -7.61 15.41
CA SER A 98 9.59 -7.00 15.19
C SER A 98 9.65 -6.03 14.02
N ARG A 99 8.58 -6.00 13.24
CA ARG A 99 8.33 -5.05 12.17
C ARG A 99 6.91 -4.54 12.28
N CYS A 100 6.70 -3.23 12.20
CA CYS A 100 5.38 -2.63 12.07
C CYS A 100 5.34 -1.72 10.84
N ASP A 101 4.57 -2.10 9.83
CA ASP A 101 4.39 -1.29 8.64
C ASP A 101 3.44 -0.12 8.90
N LYS A 102 3.78 1.01 8.30
CA LYS A 102 2.97 2.24 8.26
C LYS A 102 2.62 2.55 6.82
N VAL A 103 1.43 3.10 6.61
CA VAL A 103 0.93 3.50 5.28
C VAL A 103 0.76 5.01 5.18
N TYR A 104 1.13 5.57 4.02
CA TYR A 104 1.05 7.00 3.73
C TYR A 104 0.43 7.24 2.37
N VAL A 105 -0.66 8.01 2.33
CA VAL A 105 -1.25 8.50 1.07
C VAL A 105 -0.37 9.60 0.48
N GLN A 106 0.00 9.43 -0.78
CA GLN A 106 0.86 10.35 -1.51
C GLN A 106 0.04 11.35 -2.34
N GLY A 107 0.72 12.36 -2.89
CA GLY A 107 0.10 13.39 -3.73
C GLY A 107 -0.66 14.45 -2.94
N ASP A 108 -1.33 15.35 -3.65
CA ASP A 108 -2.11 16.45 -3.08
C ASP A 108 -3.53 16.01 -2.72
N GLY A 109 -4.17 16.72 -1.77
CA GLY A 109 -5.51 16.40 -1.29
C GLY A 109 -5.54 15.30 -0.22
N TYR A 110 -6.74 14.77 0.04
CA TYR A 110 -7.01 13.70 1.02
C TYR A 110 -6.59 14.00 2.45
N ASP A 111 -6.59 15.27 2.85
CA ASP A 111 -6.09 15.68 4.18
C ASP A 111 -6.79 14.94 5.32
N ALA A 112 -8.11 14.74 5.23
CA ALA A 112 -8.87 14.01 6.23
C ALA A 112 -8.42 12.54 6.33
N LEU A 113 -8.29 11.84 5.19
CA LEU A 113 -7.78 10.46 5.15
C LEU A 113 -6.34 10.38 5.67
N LYS A 114 -5.46 11.29 5.26
CA LYS A 114 -4.08 11.35 5.74
C LYS A 114 -4.02 11.46 7.26
N GLN A 115 -4.86 12.30 7.88
CA GLN A 115 -4.95 12.40 9.33
C GLN A 115 -5.43 11.10 9.99
N SER A 116 -6.46 10.45 9.42
CA SER A 116 -6.94 9.15 9.90
C SER A 116 -5.86 8.07 9.84
N LEU A 117 -5.09 8.01 8.75
CA LEU A 117 -4.00 7.04 8.60
C LEU A 117 -2.81 7.36 9.52
N ILE A 118 -2.48 8.62 9.77
CA ILE A 118 -1.48 8.99 10.78
C ILE A 118 -1.91 8.53 12.18
N PHE A 119 -3.20 8.66 12.52
CA PHE A 119 -3.73 8.16 13.79
C PHE A 119 -3.67 6.63 13.85
N LEU A 120 -4.06 5.94 12.78
CA LEU A 120 -3.98 4.48 12.68
C LEU A 120 -2.54 3.98 12.82
N ASN A 121 -1.60 4.54 12.06
CA ASN A 121 -0.17 4.21 12.14
C ASN A 121 0.34 4.33 13.58
N LYS A 122 0.03 5.44 14.27
CA LYS A 122 0.42 5.64 15.68
C LYS A 122 -0.16 4.59 16.61
N ASN A 123 -1.40 4.19 16.41
CA ASN A 123 -2.04 3.15 17.22
C ASN A 123 -1.39 1.79 16.98
N LEU A 124 -1.20 1.38 15.73
CA LEU A 124 -0.59 0.10 15.36
C LEU A 124 0.86 -0.01 15.86
N VAL A 125 1.65 1.05 15.68
CA VAL A 125 3.02 1.10 16.22
C VAL A 125 3.02 1.01 17.75
N SER A 126 2.10 1.70 18.42
CA SER A 126 2.02 1.64 19.89
C SER A 126 1.65 0.23 20.38
N GLN A 127 0.67 -0.41 19.75
CA GLN A 127 0.28 -1.79 20.05
C GLN A 127 1.43 -2.78 19.80
N ASN A 128 2.07 -2.71 18.63
CA ASN A 128 3.19 -3.58 18.29
C ASN A 128 4.35 -3.42 19.28
N LYS A 129 4.65 -2.19 19.74
CA LYS A 129 5.68 -1.94 20.76
C LYS A 129 5.34 -2.53 22.13
N GLU A 130 4.08 -2.45 22.54
CA GLU A 130 3.62 -3.05 23.79
C GLU A 130 3.75 -4.58 23.75
N GLU A 131 3.33 -5.20 22.63
CA GLU A 131 3.46 -6.64 22.41
C GLU A 131 4.92 -7.08 22.33
N TYR A 132 5.75 -6.38 21.53
CA TYR A 132 7.18 -6.60 21.43
C TYR A 132 7.86 -6.56 22.81
N ALA A 133 7.55 -5.57 23.65
CA ALA A 133 8.14 -5.47 24.98
C ALA A 133 7.76 -6.66 25.88
N SER A 134 6.54 -7.17 25.76
CA SER A 134 6.10 -8.38 26.48
C SER A 134 6.83 -9.62 25.97
N TYR A 135 6.81 -9.86 24.66
CA TYR A 135 7.41 -11.05 24.05
C TYR A 135 8.93 -11.06 24.12
N LYS A 136 9.59 -9.90 24.11
CA LYS A 136 11.02 -9.78 24.36
C LYS A 136 11.40 -10.39 25.71
N LYS A 137 10.64 -10.05 26.76
CA LYS A 137 10.89 -10.58 28.10
C LYS A 137 10.71 -12.10 28.13
N GLU A 138 9.69 -12.61 27.47
CA GLU A 138 9.45 -14.06 27.38
C GLU A 138 10.57 -14.78 26.60
N ALA A 139 11.02 -14.19 25.50
CA ALA A 139 12.14 -14.71 24.69
C ALA A 139 13.46 -14.74 25.48
N GLU A 140 13.75 -13.68 26.23
CA GLU A 140 14.91 -13.61 27.14
C GLU A 140 14.83 -14.67 28.25
N ASP A 141 13.67 -14.81 28.90
CA ASP A 141 13.44 -15.83 29.92
C ASP A 141 13.59 -17.25 29.35
N MET A 142 13.08 -17.50 28.14
CA MET A 142 13.25 -18.76 27.43
C MET A 142 14.71 -19.07 27.14
N ARG A 143 15.46 -18.12 26.59
CA ARG A 143 16.88 -18.29 26.29
C ARG A 143 17.72 -18.47 27.55
N ASN A 144 17.39 -17.79 28.64
CA ASN A 144 18.06 -17.96 29.94
C ASN A 144 17.82 -19.34 30.56
N ASN A 145 16.58 -19.83 30.50
CA ASN A 145 16.22 -21.13 31.06
C ASN A 145 16.68 -22.30 30.18
N TYR A 146 16.79 -22.08 28.86
CA TYR A 146 17.18 -23.07 27.88
C TYR A 146 18.24 -22.51 26.91
N PRO A 147 19.50 -22.31 27.34
CA PRO A 147 20.53 -21.66 26.52
C PRO A 147 20.87 -22.39 25.21
N ASP A 148 20.60 -23.69 25.14
CA ASP A 148 20.78 -24.50 23.94
C ASP A 148 19.63 -24.33 22.93
N MET A 149 18.46 -23.83 23.35
CA MET A 149 17.32 -23.52 22.50
C MET A 149 17.41 -22.07 22.03
N LYS A 150 18.06 -21.86 20.88
CA LYS A 150 18.26 -20.54 20.27
C LYS A 150 17.12 -20.12 19.34
N GLN A 151 15.89 -20.52 19.63
CA GLN A 151 14.75 -20.08 18.85
C GLN A 151 14.59 -18.56 18.96
N SER A 152 14.31 -17.91 17.83
CA SER A 152 14.03 -16.48 17.76
C SER A 152 12.53 -16.26 17.80
N TYR A 153 12.10 -15.21 18.47
CA TYR A 153 10.70 -14.77 18.42
C TYR A 153 10.48 -13.76 17.29
N VAL A 154 9.29 -13.74 16.72
CA VAL A 154 8.87 -12.78 15.68
C VAL A 154 7.52 -12.19 16.07
N CYS A 155 7.39 -10.87 15.94
CA CYS A 155 6.15 -10.12 16.15
C CYS A 155 6.01 -9.06 15.05
N ASN A 156 5.34 -9.38 13.95
CA ASN A 156 5.24 -8.49 12.79
C ASN A 156 3.81 -8.02 12.56
N TYR A 157 3.64 -6.76 12.20
CA TYR A 157 2.41 -6.15 11.71
C TYR A 157 2.67 -5.73 10.26
N GLU A 158 2.21 -6.54 9.30
CA GLU A 158 2.55 -6.39 7.88
C GLU A 158 1.38 -5.82 7.08
N PHE A 159 1.60 -4.69 6.41
CA PHE A 159 0.55 -3.99 5.68
C PHE A 159 0.24 -4.67 4.34
N ASN A 160 -1.04 -4.80 4.01
CA ASN A 160 -1.51 -5.32 2.74
C ASN A 160 -2.63 -4.44 2.16
N PRO A 161 -2.42 -3.83 0.97
CA PRO A 161 -3.44 -3.02 0.33
C PRO A 161 -4.46 -3.89 -0.42
N VAL A 162 -5.74 -3.52 -0.36
CA VAL A 162 -6.82 -4.20 -1.10
C VAL A 162 -7.39 -3.31 -2.21
N ARG A 163 -7.75 -2.07 -1.86
CA ARG A 163 -8.34 -1.10 -2.79
C ARG A 163 -8.01 0.32 -2.36
N PHE A 164 -7.44 1.11 -3.26
CA PHE A 164 -7.05 2.50 -2.98
C PHE A 164 -7.47 3.41 -4.14
N ASP A 165 -8.66 3.98 -4.04
CA ASP A 165 -9.19 4.89 -5.04
C ASP A 165 -9.83 6.14 -4.40
N HIS A 166 -10.30 7.07 -5.23
CA HIS A 166 -10.93 8.33 -4.81
C HIS A 166 -12.19 8.15 -3.95
N THR A 167 -12.71 6.92 -3.78
CA THR A 167 -13.89 6.62 -2.96
C THR A 167 -13.54 5.88 -1.68
N VAL A 168 -12.75 4.81 -1.83
CA VAL A 168 -12.48 3.87 -0.75
C VAL A 168 -11.00 3.58 -0.69
N VAL A 169 -10.55 3.51 0.56
CA VAL A 169 -9.27 2.95 0.94
C VAL A 169 -9.53 1.77 1.88
N SER A 170 -9.27 0.56 1.38
CA SER A 170 -9.47 -0.72 2.07
C SER A 170 -8.15 -1.48 2.14
N MET A 171 -7.82 -1.97 3.33
CA MET A 171 -6.52 -2.57 3.64
C MET A 171 -6.62 -3.46 4.87
N TYR A 172 -5.55 -4.20 5.15
CA TYR A 172 -5.40 -4.90 6.41
C TYR A 172 -3.94 -4.97 6.86
N TRP A 173 -3.75 -5.24 8.16
CA TRP A 173 -2.49 -5.68 8.71
C TRP A 173 -2.57 -7.16 9.05
N LEU A 174 -1.64 -7.95 8.50
CA LEU A 174 -1.40 -9.31 8.93
C LEU A 174 -0.48 -9.25 10.14
N LYS A 175 -1.02 -9.53 11.33
CA LYS A 175 -0.26 -9.62 12.56
C LYS A 175 0.28 -11.04 12.70
N TYR A 176 1.58 -11.23 12.50
CA TYR A 176 2.25 -12.53 12.51
C TYR A 176 3.10 -12.70 13.76
N TYR A 177 2.98 -13.86 14.39
CA TYR A 177 3.66 -14.22 15.63
C TYR A 177 4.30 -15.61 15.52
N ASP A 178 5.61 -15.70 15.65
CA ASP A 178 6.31 -16.96 15.92
C ASP A 178 6.99 -16.85 17.27
N LEU A 179 6.39 -17.44 18.30
CA LEU A 179 6.78 -17.26 19.71
C LEU A 179 7.27 -18.56 20.34
N GLY A 180 7.86 -19.45 19.55
CA GLY A 180 8.40 -20.70 20.07
C GLY A 180 7.37 -21.81 20.30
N GLY A 181 6.18 -21.66 19.72
CA GLY A 181 5.11 -22.64 19.75
C GLY A 181 5.32 -23.80 18.77
N ALA A 182 4.29 -24.64 18.62
CA ALA A 182 4.29 -25.72 17.64
C ALA A 182 4.26 -25.21 16.18
N HIS A 183 3.65 -24.06 15.96
CA HIS A 183 3.57 -23.35 14.71
C HIS A 183 3.39 -21.84 15.00
N PRO A 184 3.63 -20.97 14.01
CA PRO A 184 3.27 -19.57 14.10
C PRO A 184 1.76 -19.36 14.18
N SER A 185 1.35 -18.17 14.61
CA SER A 185 -0.04 -17.72 14.58
C SER A 185 -0.15 -16.36 13.88
N SER A 186 -1.29 -16.11 13.27
CA SER A 186 -1.62 -14.83 12.66
C SER A 186 -3.04 -14.40 12.95
N VAL A 187 -3.24 -13.08 12.95
CA VAL A 187 -4.54 -12.41 13.06
C VAL A 187 -4.58 -11.29 12.01
N THR A 188 -5.72 -11.12 11.36
CA THR A 188 -5.88 -10.11 10.31
C THR A 188 -6.74 -8.95 10.79
N GLU A 189 -6.15 -7.74 10.87
CA GLU A 189 -6.89 -6.53 11.27
C GLU A 189 -7.21 -5.67 10.04
N TYR A 190 -8.50 -5.59 9.70
CA TYR A 190 -9.00 -4.85 8.53
C TYR A 190 -9.38 -3.41 8.85
N HIS A 191 -9.10 -2.51 7.92
CA HIS A 191 -9.56 -1.13 7.96
C HIS A 191 -10.12 -0.68 6.61
N ASN A 192 -11.25 0.02 6.66
CA ASN A 192 -11.96 0.53 5.50
C ASN A 192 -12.24 2.02 5.73
N PHE A 193 -11.83 2.89 4.84
CA PHE A 193 -12.03 4.34 4.96
C PHE A 193 -12.75 4.88 3.73
N ASP A 194 -13.66 5.83 3.98
CA ASP A 194 -14.12 6.76 2.96
C ASP A 194 -12.98 7.74 2.66
N THR A 195 -12.52 7.74 1.41
CA THR A 195 -11.32 8.46 0.99
C THR A 195 -11.46 9.98 1.17
N GLN A 196 -12.66 10.53 0.96
CA GLN A 196 -12.88 11.98 0.95
C GLN A 196 -13.02 12.52 2.37
N THR A 197 -13.69 11.78 3.24
CA THR A 197 -14.00 12.21 4.60
C THR A 197 -13.01 11.71 5.64
N GLY A 198 -12.20 10.70 5.30
CA GLY A 198 -11.32 9.99 6.24
C GLY A 198 -12.08 9.20 7.29
N LYS A 199 -13.40 9.03 7.15
CA LYS A 199 -14.22 8.26 8.09
C LYS A 199 -13.91 6.77 7.92
N GLU A 200 -13.62 6.09 9.02
CA GLU A 200 -13.58 4.63 9.06
C GLU A 200 -15.02 4.08 8.88
N LEU A 201 -15.20 3.26 7.87
CA LEU A 201 -16.48 2.71 7.45
C LEU A 201 -16.85 1.50 8.29
N GLU A 202 -18.11 1.43 8.68
CA GLU A 202 -18.72 0.21 9.19
C GLU A 202 -19.35 -0.58 8.04
N LEU A 203 -19.55 -1.89 8.20
CA LEU A 203 -20.13 -2.73 7.14
C LEU A 203 -21.50 -2.20 6.66
N CYS A 204 -22.31 -1.64 7.56
CA CYS A 204 -23.62 -1.08 7.24
C CYS A 204 -23.56 0.27 6.49
N ASP A 205 -22.41 0.95 6.48
CA ASP A 205 -22.21 2.11 5.61
C ASP A 205 -22.13 1.67 4.15
N VAL A 206 -21.71 0.43 3.88
CA VAL A 206 -21.49 -0.11 2.52
C VAL A 206 -22.61 -1.04 2.09
N VAL A 207 -23.09 -1.90 2.99
CA VAL A 207 -24.12 -2.91 2.75
C VAL A 207 -25.46 -2.40 3.26
N LYS A 208 -26.39 -2.09 2.34
CA LYS A 208 -27.73 -1.60 2.67
C LYS A 208 -28.72 -2.72 2.99
N ASP A 209 -28.51 -3.92 2.45
CA ASP A 209 -29.29 -5.12 2.78
C ASP A 209 -28.43 -6.12 3.56
N LEU A 210 -28.14 -5.79 4.82
CA LEU A 210 -27.33 -6.63 5.69
C LEU A 210 -27.90 -8.05 5.91
N PRO A 211 -29.23 -8.24 6.08
CA PRO A 211 -29.81 -9.58 6.16
C PRO A 211 -29.62 -10.41 4.89
N GLY A 212 -29.81 -9.81 3.70
CA GLY A 212 -29.57 -10.47 2.42
C GLY A 212 -28.09 -10.83 2.22
N PHE A 213 -27.20 -9.91 2.57
CA PHE A 213 -25.76 -10.11 2.53
C PHE A 213 -25.30 -11.26 3.43
N ARG A 214 -25.71 -11.26 4.71
CA ARG A 214 -25.37 -12.34 5.65
C ARG A 214 -25.86 -13.69 5.15
N LYS A 215 -27.08 -13.75 4.62
CA LYS A 215 -27.62 -14.98 4.04
C LYS A 215 -26.77 -15.49 2.86
N TYR A 216 -26.30 -14.59 1.99
CA TYR A 216 -25.38 -14.96 0.91
C TYR A 216 -24.10 -15.59 1.47
N VAL A 217 -23.51 -14.96 2.49
CA VAL A 217 -22.29 -15.46 3.14
C VAL A 217 -22.52 -16.85 3.75
N GLU A 218 -23.64 -17.05 4.45
CA GLU A 218 -24.01 -18.36 5.01
C GLU A 218 -24.19 -19.44 3.93
N GLU A 219 -24.79 -19.09 2.78
CA GLU A 219 -24.99 -20.01 1.65
C GLU A 219 -23.64 -20.44 1.03
N GLU A 220 -22.74 -19.49 0.76
CA GLU A 220 -21.39 -19.78 0.24
C GLU A 220 -20.55 -20.61 1.23
N LEU A 221 -20.60 -20.30 2.53
CA LEU A 221 -19.92 -21.12 3.54
C LEU A 221 -20.48 -22.54 3.61
N SER A 222 -21.79 -22.70 3.39
CA SER A 222 -22.41 -24.03 3.32
C SER A 222 -21.86 -24.86 2.17
N ASP A 223 -21.66 -24.23 1.01
CA ASP A 223 -21.10 -24.88 -0.18
C ASP A 223 -19.61 -25.22 0.01
N GLN A 224 -18.85 -24.40 0.75
CA GLN A 224 -17.45 -24.64 1.09
C GLN A 224 -17.26 -25.64 2.25
N LYS A 225 -18.33 -26.05 2.94
CA LYS A 225 -18.26 -26.78 4.22
C LYS A 225 -17.41 -28.05 4.17
N GLU A 226 -17.65 -28.89 3.17
CA GLU A 226 -16.95 -30.17 3.04
C GLU A 226 -15.49 -29.98 2.59
N GLU A 227 -15.24 -29.02 1.69
CA GLU A 227 -13.91 -28.73 1.17
C GLU A 227 -12.98 -28.15 2.24
N LYS A 228 -13.48 -27.19 3.02
CA LYS A 228 -12.72 -26.49 4.06
C LYS A 228 -12.78 -27.17 5.42
N GLU A 229 -13.51 -28.27 5.54
CA GLU A 229 -13.77 -28.99 6.79
C GLU A 229 -14.23 -28.06 7.92
N LEU A 230 -15.21 -27.20 7.64
CA LEU A 230 -15.71 -26.21 8.60
C LEU A 230 -16.22 -26.91 9.89
N PHE A 231 -16.02 -26.24 11.03
CA PHE A 231 -16.45 -26.76 12.33
C PHE A 231 -17.96 -27.00 12.40
N GLU A 232 -18.40 -27.93 13.24
CA GLU A 232 -19.82 -28.29 13.34
C GLU A 232 -20.70 -27.09 13.73
N ASP A 233 -20.17 -26.14 14.49
CA ASP A 233 -20.84 -24.95 15.02
C ASP A 233 -20.49 -23.64 14.30
N TYR A 234 -19.88 -23.70 13.11
CA TYR A 234 -19.44 -22.51 12.36
C TYR A 234 -20.55 -21.46 12.19
N GLU A 235 -21.79 -21.88 11.94
CA GLU A 235 -22.95 -20.99 11.77
C GLU A 235 -23.18 -20.11 13.01
N MET A 236 -23.04 -20.65 14.22
CA MET A 236 -23.21 -19.86 15.46
C MET A 236 -22.09 -18.83 15.63
N THR A 237 -20.86 -19.15 15.21
CA THR A 237 -19.72 -18.24 15.22
C THR A 237 -19.92 -17.12 14.20
N VAL A 238 -20.32 -17.46 12.97
CA VAL A 238 -20.66 -16.47 11.92
C VAL A 238 -21.74 -15.52 12.41
N ASP A 239 -22.83 -16.04 12.98
CA ASP A 239 -23.91 -15.26 13.56
C ASP A 239 -23.42 -14.28 14.63
N SER A 240 -22.60 -14.79 15.57
CA SER A 240 -22.08 -14.00 16.69
C SER A 240 -21.12 -12.90 16.23
N LEU A 241 -20.34 -13.15 15.18
CA LEU A 241 -19.45 -12.16 14.56
C LEU A 241 -20.24 -11.04 13.87
N PHE A 242 -21.28 -11.37 13.09
CA PHE A 242 -22.17 -10.37 12.49
C PHE A 242 -22.93 -9.55 13.56
N GLU A 243 -23.24 -10.14 14.70
CA GLU A 243 -23.88 -9.46 15.83
C GLU A 243 -22.88 -8.67 16.71
N GLY A 244 -21.57 -8.85 16.51
CA GLY A 244 -20.52 -8.23 17.32
C GLY A 244 -20.49 -8.73 18.76
N THR A 245 -20.91 -9.97 19.00
CA THR A 245 -20.98 -10.59 20.34
C THR A 245 -19.98 -11.72 20.57
N ASP A 246 -19.23 -12.08 19.52
CA ASP A 246 -18.20 -13.12 19.59
C ASP A 246 -16.97 -12.66 20.41
N GLY A 247 -16.23 -13.63 20.96
CA GLY A 247 -14.95 -13.43 21.63
C GLY A 247 -13.72 -13.39 20.71
N TYR A 248 -13.84 -13.73 19.42
CA TYR A 248 -12.76 -13.67 18.44
C TYR A 248 -12.39 -12.26 17.98
N GLY A 249 -13.26 -11.26 18.23
CA GLY A 249 -13.06 -9.88 17.82
C GLY A 249 -14.11 -9.40 16.81
N PRO A 250 -13.88 -8.24 16.16
CA PRO A 250 -14.77 -7.76 15.11
C PRO A 250 -14.72 -8.67 13.88
N LEU A 251 -15.82 -8.73 13.12
CA LEU A 251 -15.87 -9.40 11.82
C LEU A 251 -14.81 -8.79 10.88
N GLY A 252 -13.93 -9.60 10.32
CA GLY A 252 -12.94 -9.17 9.33
C GLY A 252 -13.59 -8.99 7.96
N TRP A 253 -13.39 -7.82 7.33
CA TRP A 253 -13.95 -7.56 6.01
C TRP A 253 -13.20 -6.45 5.26
N CYS A 254 -13.21 -6.55 3.93
CA CYS A 254 -12.64 -5.53 3.05
C CYS A 254 -13.55 -5.27 1.85
N ILE A 255 -13.35 -4.12 1.21
CA ILE A 255 -14.02 -3.73 -0.03
C ILE A 255 -13.02 -3.95 -1.17
N THR A 256 -13.27 -4.95 -2.00
CA THR A 256 -12.44 -5.25 -3.17
C THR A 256 -12.90 -4.40 -4.36
N LYS A 257 -12.25 -4.59 -5.51
CA LYS A 257 -12.71 -4.01 -6.78
C LYS A 257 -14.03 -4.67 -7.26
N THR A 258 -14.27 -5.91 -6.89
CA THR A 258 -15.32 -6.78 -7.43
C THR A 258 -16.45 -7.07 -6.45
N GLY A 259 -16.28 -6.80 -5.15
CA GLY A 259 -17.26 -7.10 -4.12
C GLY A 259 -16.86 -6.63 -2.72
N VAL A 260 -17.50 -7.23 -1.73
CA VAL A 260 -17.12 -7.13 -0.32
C VAL A 260 -16.72 -8.54 0.14
N CYS A 261 -15.49 -8.69 0.63
CA CYS A 261 -14.98 -9.95 1.14
C CYS A 261 -15.10 -9.99 2.66
N ILE A 262 -15.64 -11.10 3.18
CA ILE A 262 -15.61 -11.45 4.60
C ILE A 262 -14.48 -12.45 4.82
N HIS A 263 -13.66 -12.19 5.83
CA HIS A 263 -12.49 -12.98 6.16
C HIS A 263 -12.62 -13.59 7.55
N PHE A 264 -12.37 -14.89 7.64
CA PHE A 264 -12.28 -15.63 8.89
C PHE A 264 -10.85 -16.15 9.05
N ASP A 265 -10.14 -15.62 10.05
CA ASP A 265 -8.81 -16.12 10.40
C ASP A 265 -8.86 -17.63 10.73
N GLN A 266 -7.71 -18.28 10.62
CA GLN A 266 -7.53 -19.65 11.07
C GLN A 266 -8.06 -19.86 12.50
N TYR A 267 -8.62 -21.04 12.77
CA TYR A 267 -9.30 -21.41 14.03
C TYR A 267 -10.63 -20.71 14.32
N VAL A 268 -11.07 -19.70 13.55
CA VAL A 268 -12.37 -19.06 13.80
C VAL A 268 -13.51 -20.02 13.41
N ILE A 269 -13.51 -20.51 12.17
CA ILE A 269 -14.53 -21.46 11.68
C ILE A 269 -13.96 -22.75 11.07
N ALA A 270 -12.64 -22.86 10.96
CA ALA A 270 -11.95 -24.01 10.39
C ALA A 270 -10.61 -24.25 11.09
N SER A 271 -9.99 -25.42 10.87
CA SER A 271 -8.69 -25.74 11.46
C SER A 271 -7.56 -24.86 10.90
N TYR A 272 -6.43 -24.78 11.60
CA TYR A 272 -5.22 -24.12 11.09
C TYR A 272 -4.80 -24.57 9.70
N ALA A 273 -4.90 -25.88 9.44
CA ALA A 273 -4.48 -26.45 8.17
C ALA A 273 -5.39 -26.06 6.99
N ALA A 274 -6.61 -25.60 7.26
CA ALA A 274 -7.51 -25.07 6.24
C ALA A 274 -7.11 -23.64 5.80
N GLY A 275 -6.26 -22.97 6.58
CA GLY A 275 -5.93 -21.56 6.39
C GLY A 275 -7.09 -20.65 6.77
N ALA A 276 -7.05 -19.41 6.26
CA ALA A 276 -8.18 -18.51 6.34
C ALA A 276 -9.32 -18.98 5.42
N VAL A 277 -10.56 -18.70 5.83
CA VAL A 277 -11.74 -18.92 5.00
C VAL A 277 -12.28 -17.56 4.59
N GLU A 278 -12.54 -17.39 3.31
CA GLU A 278 -13.00 -16.12 2.74
C GLU A 278 -14.27 -16.32 1.92
N VAL A 279 -15.15 -15.32 1.97
CA VAL A 279 -16.34 -15.26 1.12
C VAL A 279 -16.44 -13.87 0.53
N GLU A 280 -16.30 -13.79 -0.79
CA GLU A 280 -16.57 -12.58 -1.54
C GLU A 280 -18.03 -12.54 -2.00
N VAL A 281 -18.76 -11.50 -1.58
CA VAL A 281 -20.09 -11.20 -2.13
C VAL A 281 -19.88 -10.25 -3.31
N PRO A 282 -20.03 -10.72 -4.57
CA PRO A 282 -19.69 -9.92 -5.73
C PRO A 282 -20.71 -8.79 -5.91
N PHE A 283 -20.23 -7.61 -6.33
CA PHE A 283 -21.11 -6.50 -6.72
C PHE A 283 -21.97 -6.88 -7.92
N ALA A 284 -21.38 -7.54 -8.91
CA ALA A 284 -22.08 -7.97 -10.12
C ALA A 284 -23.21 -8.95 -9.76
N GLY A 285 -24.45 -8.60 -10.13
CA GLY A 285 -25.64 -9.39 -9.81
C GLY A 285 -26.22 -9.18 -8.40
N ASN A 286 -25.47 -8.54 -7.48
CA ASN A 286 -25.95 -8.20 -6.13
C ASN A 286 -25.92 -6.69 -5.86
N GLU A 287 -25.94 -5.83 -6.89
CA GLU A 287 -25.80 -4.37 -6.77
C GLU A 287 -26.87 -3.76 -5.83
N ALA A 288 -28.04 -4.41 -5.76
CA ALA A 288 -29.12 -4.03 -4.88
C ALA A 288 -28.84 -4.27 -3.38
N MET A 289 -27.74 -4.95 -3.00
CA MET A 289 -27.31 -5.12 -1.60
C MET A 289 -26.37 -4.01 -1.11
N PHE A 290 -25.78 -3.23 -2.02
CA PHE A 290 -24.70 -2.28 -1.71
C PHE A 290 -25.10 -0.83 -1.94
N GLN A 291 -24.42 0.10 -1.26
CA GLN A 291 -24.45 1.51 -1.65
C GLN A 291 -23.74 1.69 -2.98
N THR A 292 -24.38 2.43 -3.89
CA THR A 292 -23.91 2.60 -5.27
C THR A 292 -22.54 3.29 -5.35
N ASP A 293 -22.21 4.12 -4.37
CA ASP A 293 -20.94 4.86 -4.33
C ASP A 293 -19.74 3.92 -4.16
N TYR A 294 -19.90 2.82 -3.41
CA TYR A 294 -18.81 1.91 -3.08
C TYR A 294 -18.61 0.74 -4.05
N ILE A 295 -19.53 0.54 -5.01
CA ILE A 295 -19.38 -0.49 -6.06
C ILE A 295 -18.15 -0.18 -6.92
N GLY A 296 -17.24 -1.14 -7.07
CA GLY A 296 -16.00 -0.98 -7.85
C GLY A 296 -16.20 -0.94 -9.37
N LYS A 297 -15.09 -0.68 -10.10
CA LYS A 297 -15.06 -0.69 -11.57
C LYS A 297 -15.14 -2.14 -12.07
N ALA A 298 -16.11 -2.42 -12.95
CA ALA A 298 -16.09 -3.67 -13.72
C ALA A 298 -14.89 -3.67 -14.69
N SER A 299 -14.09 -4.74 -14.65
CA SER A 299 -12.87 -4.90 -15.43
C SER A 299 -12.66 -6.38 -15.69
N GLU A 300 -12.21 -6.72 -16.89
CA GLU A 300 -11.82 -8.10 -17.23
C GLU A 300 -10.37 -8.35 -16.79
N GLY A 301 -9.52 -7.32 -16.84
CA GLY A 301 -8.17 -7.33 -16.34
C GLY A 301 -8.10 -7.19 -14.82
N TRP A 302 -7.16 -7.92 -14.24
CA TRP A 302 -6.89 -7.99 -12.82
C TRP A 302 -5.42 -8.31 -12.56
N ALA A 303 -4.95 -8.02 -11.36
CA ALA A 303 -3.70 -8.56 -10.87
C ALA A 303 -3.83 -9.05 -9.44
N GLU A 304 -3.17 -10.15 -9.15
CA GLU A 304 -3.21 -10.81 -7.85
C GLU A 304 -1.79 -10.99 -7.33
N LYS A 305 -1.56 -10.59 -6.09
CA LYS A 305 -0.29 -10.76 -5.41
C LYS A 305 -0.08 -12.23 -5.07
N ILE A 306 1.10 -12.74 -5.36
CA ILE A 306 1.45 -14.15 -5.19
C ILE A 306 2.75 -14.32 -4.41
N SER A 307 2.79 -15.35 -3.56
CA SER A 307 3.98 -15.76 -2.83
C SER A 307 4.90 -16.64 -3.69
N PRO A 308 6.23 -16.56 -3.54
CA PRO A 308 7.19 -17.43 -4.23
C PRO A 308 7.15 -18.91 -3.81
N TRP A 309 6.12 -19.31 -3.07
CA TRP A 309 5.93 -20.67 -2.59
C TRP A 309 4.51 -21.18 -2.87
N GLU A 310 3.64 -20.32 -3.41
CA GLU A 310 2.25 -20.62 -3.67
C GLU A 310 2.00 -20.77 -5.17
N ALA A 311 1.07 -21.66 -5.51
CA ALA A 311 0.58 -21.78 -6.87
C ALA A 311 -0.73 -21.00 -6.98
N VAL A 312 -0.81 -20.13 -7.98
CA VAL A 312 -2.06 -19.45 -8.34
C VAL A 312 -2.66 -20.12 -9.55
N THR A 313 -3.96 -20.37 -9.47
CA THR A 313 -4.73 -20.99 -10.54
C THR A 313 -5.74 -19.99 -11.05
N TYR A 314 -5.71 -19.74 -12.36
CA TYR A 314 -6.70 -18.90 -13.03
C TYR A 314 -7.29 -19.64 -14.22
N GLU A 315 -8.57 -19.38 -14.49
CA GLU A 315 -9.23 -19.88 -15.69
C GLU A 315 -8.69 -19.14 -16.92
N HIS A 316 -8.26 -19.87 -17.94
CA HIS A 316 -7.90 -19.29 -19.22
C HIS A 316 -8.34 -20.22 -20.37
N GLU A 317 -9.34 -19.77 -21.13
CA GLU A 317 -10.02 -20.55 -22.18
C GLU A 317 -10.80 -21.76 -21.62
N GLU A 318 -10.68 -22.94 -22.25
CA GLU A 318 -11.43 -24.16 -21.90
C GLU A 318 -10.75 -24.98 -20.77
N ASN A 319 -9.63 -24.53 -20.18
CA ASN A 319 -8.91 -25.26 -19.13
C ASN A 319 -8.26 -24.31 -18.09
N ASP A 320 -8.17 -24.78 -16.86
CA ASP A 320 -7.45 -24.08 -15.80
C ASP A 320 -5.96 -24.00 -16.10
N THR A 321 -5.34 -22.86 -15.77
CA THR A 321 -3.90 -22.65 -15.81
C THR A 321 -3.40 -22.43 -14.40
N SER A 322 -2.47 -23.26 -13.95
CA SER A 322 -1.78 -23.10 -12.67
C SER A 322 -0.37 -22.59 -12.90
N VAL A 323 0.04 -21.56 -12.15
CA VAL A 323 1.37 -20.96 -12.19
C VAL A 323 1.93 -20.93 -10.79
N SER A 324 3.16 -21.42 -10.63
CA SER A 324 3.95 -21.19 -9.43
C SER A 324 5.34 -20.71 -9.84
N TYR A 325 6.01 -20.06 -8.91
CA TYR A 325 7.41 -19.73 -9.06
C TYR A 325 8.09 -19.93 -7.72
N HIS A 326 9.35 -20.33 -7.72
CA HIS A 326 10.15 -20.50 -6.51
C HIS A 326 11.60 -20.13 -6.78
N PHE A 327 12.35 -19.92 -5.70
CA PHE A 327 13.77 -19.60 -5.77
C PHE A 327 14.59 -20.71 -5.14
N ASP A 328 15.78 -20.95 -5.69
CA ASP A 328 16.72 -21.89 -5.09
C ASP A 328 17.10 -21.45 -3.67
N ASP A 329 17.15 -22.42 -2.75
CA ASP A 329 17.67 -22.27 -1.39
C ASP A 329 19.20 -22.08 -1.42
N ALA A 330 19.69 -20.95 -1.93
CA ALA A 330 21.12 -20.64 -1.96
C ALA A 330 21.43 -19.38 -1.12
N ALA A 331 22.07 -19.66 0.03
CA ALA A 331 22.87 -18.81 0.93
C ALA A 331 22.29 -17.47 1.44
N ASP A 332 22.62 -17.14 2.69
CA ASP A 332 22.24 -15.88 3.36
C ASP A 332 22.76 -14.66 2.57
N GLY A 333 21.94 -13.63 2.36
CA GLY A 333 22.35 -12.36 1.73
C GLY A 333 22.08 -12.26 0.23
N TYR A 334 22.58 -11.21 -0.43
CA TYR A 334 22.26 -10.89 -1.83
C TYR A 334 23.09 -11.69 -2.84
N ASP A 335 23.02 -13.02 -2.80
CA ASP A 335 23.68 -13.87 -3.79
C ASP A 335 22.80 -14.09 -5.04
N ALA A 336 23.44 -14.56 -6.11
CA ALA A 336 22.72 -14.98 -7.30
C ALA A 336 21.91 -16.26 -7.02
N ARG A 337 20.64 -16.28 -7.42
CA ARG A 337 19.69 -17.37 -7.20
C ARG A 337 18.93 -17.66 -8.48
N ASN A 338 18.58 -18.93 -8.70
CA ASN A 338 17.67 -19.23 -9.80
C ASN A 338 16.23 -18.98 -9.36
N ILE A 339 15.49 -18.24 -10.18
CA ILE A 339 14.03 -18.31 -10.19
C ILE A 339 13.63 -19.44 -11.13
N THR A 340 12.73 -20.31 -10.68
CA THR A 340 12.09 -21.33 -11.50
C THR A 340 10.60 -21.08 -11.53
N ILE A 341 10.04 -20.86 -12.72
CA ILE A 341 8.62 -20.66 -12.97
C ILE A 341 8.07 -21.93 -13.58
N GLU A 342 7.01 -22.46 -12.98
CA GLU A 342 6.29 -23.61 -13.47
C GLU A 342 4.88 -23.20 -13.90
N ARG A 343 4.47 -23.62 -15.09
CA ARG A 343 3.10 -23.43 -15.59
C ARG A 343 2.51 -24.75 -16.02
N GLU A 344 1.34 -25.10 -15.50
CA GLU A 344 0.54 -26.24 -15.94
C GLU A 344 -0.74 -25.76 -16.63
N GLN A 345 -0.97 -26.22 -17.87
CA GLN A 345 -2.17 -25.89 -18.63
C GLN A 345 -2.62 -27.11 -19.43
N GLY A 346 -3.89 -27.53 -19.26
CA GLY A 346 -4.44 -28.70 -19.96
C GLY A 346 -3.64 -29.98 -19.74
N GLY A 347 -3.08 -30.17 -18.54
CA GLY A 347 -2.23 -31.30 -18.16
C GLY A 347 -0.82 -31.30 -18.76
N LYS A 348 -0.39 -30.20 -19.37
CA LYS A 348 0.99 -30.00 -19.85
C LYS A 348 1.75 -29.05 -18.93
N LYS A 349 2.86 -29.53 -18.37
CA LYS A 349 3.77 -28.72 -17.56
C LYS A 349 4.86 -28.08 -18.43
N LYS A 350 5.14 -26.81 -18.17
CA LYS A 350 6.25 -26.02 -18.72
C LYS A 350 7.03 -25.40 -17.58
N GLU A 351 8.34 -25.26 -17.79
CA GLU A 351 9.27 -24.76 -16.80
C GLU A 351 10.21 -23.77 -17.47
N PHE A 352 10.52 -22.69 -16.76
CA PHE A 352 11.54 -21.73 -17.14
C PHE A 352 12.40 -21.41 -15.93
N THR A 353 13.71 -21.36 -16.13
CA THR A 353 14.67 -21.04 -15.06
C THR A 353 15.65 -19.99 -15.54
N MET A 354 15.91 -18.99 -14.69
CA MET A 354 16.98 -18.01 -14.91
C MET A 354 17.64 -17.62 -13.60
N GLU A 355 18.91 -17.23 -13.68
CA GLU A 355 19.65 -16.68 -12.54
C GLU A 355 19.34 -15.19 -12.38
N LEU A 356 18.99 -14.78 -11.16
CA LEU A 356 18.72 -13.41 -10.75
C LEU A 356 19.60 -13.04 -9.56
N TYR A 357 19.99 -11.78 -9.49
CA TYR A 357 20.77 -11.24 -8.39
C TYR A 357 19.86 -10.54 -7.38
N GLY A 358 19.85 -11.02 -6.14
CA GLY A 358 19.07 -10.43 -5.05
C GLY A 358 18.06 -11.38 -4.42
N GLN A 359 17.40 -10.88 -3.38
CA GLN A 359 16.36 -11.56 -2.63
C GLN A 359 15.01 -11.44 -3.33
N PRO A 360 14.32 -12.56 -3.57
CA PRO A 360 12.97 -12.52 -4.09
C PRO A 360 12.01 -11.86 -3.11
N GLN A 361 11.08 -11.09 -3.67
CA GLN A 361 9.93 -10.59 -2.95
C GLN A 361 8.67 -11.27 -3.50
N TYR A 362 7.49 -10.72 -3.15
CA TYR A 362 6.23 -11.14 -3.76
C TYR A 362 6.22 -10.86 -5.27
N GLY A 363 5.42 -11.64 -5.98
CA GLY A 363 5.13 -11.48 -7.38
C GLY A 363 3.66 -11.13 -7.59
N TRP A 364 3.29 -10.93 -8.85
CA TRP A 364 1.92 -10.71 -9.26
C TRP A 364 1.63 -11.49 -10.53
N ILE A 365 0.52 -12.23 -10.56
CA ILE A 365 -0.11 -12.60 -11.83
C ILE A 365 -0.85 -11.37 -12.31
N VAL A 366 -0.54 -10.92 -13.53
CA VAL A 366 -1.14 -9.76 -14.16
C VAL A 366 -1.88 -10.23 -15.40
N MET A 367 -3.21 -10.21 -15.33
CA MET A 367 -4.12 -10.54 -16.42
C MET A 367 -4.59 -9.25 -17.08
N THR A 368 -4.22 -9.04 -18.34
CA THR A 368 -4.72 -7.90 -19.13
C THR A 368 -6.15 -8.13 -19.63
N ASP A 369 -6.85 -7.06 -20.00
CA ASP A 369 -8.24 -7.10 -20.49
C ASP A 369 -8.46 -8.01 -21.72
N ASP A 370 -7.41 -8.25 -22.53
CA ASP A 370 -7.47 -9.17 -23.68
C ASP A 370 -7.18 -10.63 -23.30
N GLY A 371 -7.04 -10.92 -22.01
CA GLY A 371 -6.75 -12.22 -21.45
C GLY A 371 -5.28 -12.63 -21.56
N HIS A 372 -4.32 -11.71 -21.78
CA HIS A 372 -2.90 -12.07 -21.81
C HIS A 372 -2.28 -12.10 -20.40
N PRO A 373 -1.77 -13.25 -19.92
CA PRO A 373 -1.19 -13.39 -18.59
C PRO A 373 0.31 -13.08 -18.56
N TYR A 374 0.71 -12.33 -17.53
CA TYR A 374 2.11 -12.06 -17.19
C TYR A 374 2.38 -12.42 -15.73
N LEU A 375 3.63 -12.73 -15.43
CA LEU A 375 4.14 -12.80 -14.06
C LEU A 375 5.13 -11.65 -13.86
N TYR A 376 4.85 -10.79 -12.88
CA TYR A 376 5.75 -9.73 -12.42
C TYR A 376 6.38 -10.18 -11.10
N THR A 377 7.70 -10.21 -10.98
CA THR A 377 8.37 -10.59 -9.72
C THR A 377 9.31 -9.49 -9.25
N GLU A 378 9.08 -8.98 -8.05
CA GLU A 378 9.97 -7.99 -7.45
C GLU A 378 11.20 -8.67 -6.83
N ILE A 379 12.37 -8.06 -7.04
CA ILE A 379 13.66 -8.53 -6.54
C ILE A 379 14.29 -7.37 -5.76
N GLN A 380 14.67 -7.62 -4.51
CA GLN A 380 15.41 -6.69 -3.66
C GLN A 380 16.89 -7.06 -3.65
N SER A 381 17.75 -6.09 -3.93
CA SER A 381 19.20 -6.23 -3.93
C SER A 381 19.82 -5.26 -2.93
N GLU A 382 21.15 -5.16 -2.94
CA GLU A 382 21.92 -4.33 -2.01
C GLU A 382 21.41 -2.88 -1.91
N ASN A 383 21.54 -2.28 -0.73
CA ASN A 383 21.09 -0.92 -0.44
C ASN A 383 19.61 -0.68 -0.78
N ASP A 384 18.79 -1.70 -0.53
CA ASP A 384 17.33 -1.73 -0.74
C ASP A 384 16.91 -1.46 -2.19
N TRP A 385 17.82 -1.67 -3.15
CA TRP A 385 17.54 -1.48 -4.55
C TRP A 385 16.55 -2.53 -5.03
N ARG A 386 15.39 -2.10 -5.53
CA ARG A 386 14.37 -3.01 -6.07
C ARG A 386 14.28 -2.93 -7.58
N THR A 387 14.06 -4.09 -8.17
CA THR A 387 13.77 -4.25 -9.60
C THR A 387 12.57 -5.16 -9.76
N MET A 388 11.96 -5.15 -10.94
CA MET A 388 10.85 -6.04 -11.26
C MET A 388 11.14 -6.77 -12.56
N GLU A 389 11.15 -8.09 -12.50
CA GLU A 389 11.29 -8.97 -13.65
C GLU A 389 9.92 -9.32 -14.22
N VAL A 390 9.80 -9.31 -15.54
CA VAL A 390 8.54 -9.54 -16.25
C VAL A 390 8.64 -10.79 -17.10
N PHE A 391 7.66 -11.68 -16.96
CA PHE A 391 7.56 -12.92 -17.72
C PHE A 391 6.23 -13.00 -18.46
N ASP A 392 6.29 -13.33 -19.75
CA ASP A 392 5.13 -13.66 -20.57
C ASP A 392 4.78 -15.14 -20.34
N LEU A 393 3.54 -15.36 -19.88
CA LEU A 393 3.00 -16.68 -19.60
C LEU A 393 2.12 -17.20 -20.74
N LYS A 394 1.95 -16.47 -21.85
CA LYS A 394 1.12 -16.89 -22.99
C LYS A 394 1.87 -17.81 -23.95
N GLY A 395 1.12 -18.73 -24.56
CA GLY A 395 1.61 -19.59 -25.63
C GLY A 395 2.33 -20.84 -25.12
N GLU A 396 3.18 -21.47 -25.95
CA GLU A 396 3.73 -22.79 -25.63
C GLU A 396 4.88 -22.78 -24.62
N GLU A 397 5.59 -21.67 -24.46
CA GLU A 397 6.78 -21.54 -23.60
C GLU A 397 6.67 -20.28 -22.75
N ILE A 398 7.19 -20.33 -21.52
CA ILE A 398 7.37 -19.15 -20.66
C ILE A 398 8.57 -18.35 -21.16
N ARG A 399 8.46 -17.02 -21.19
CA ARG A 399 9.53 -16.14 -21.69
C ARG A 399 9.78 -14.97 -20.77
N HIS A 400 11.05 -14.72 -20.44
CA HIS A 400 11.47 -13.46 -19.84
C HIS A 400 11.33 -12.34 -20.88
N VAL A 401 10.59 -11.28 -20.51
CA VAL A 401 10.32 -10.11 -21.34
C VAL A 401 11.39 -9.04 -21.10
N GLY A 402 11.72 -8.80 -19.84
CA GLY A 402 12.73 -7.81 -19.45
C GLY A 402 12.65 -7.43 -17.98
N THR A 403 13.47 -6.44 -17.63
CA THR A 403 13.65 -5.93 -16.26
C THR A 403 13.24 -4.46 -16.20
N SER A 404 12.46 -4.11 -15.18
CA SER A 404 12.11 -2.74 -14.81
C SER A 404 12.94 -2.30 -13.59
N ASN A 405 13.43 -1.06 -13.61
CA ASN A 405 14.06 -0.42 -12.45
C ASN A 405 13.02 0.27 -11.54
N ASP A 406 11.76 0.21 -11.91
CA ASP A 406 10.62 0.64 -11.11
C ASP A 406 9.87 -0.63 -10.65
N SER A 407 9.50 -0.70 -9.36
CA SER A 407 8.79 -1.85 -8.78
C SER A 407 7.73 -1.42 -7.75
N PRO A 408 6.84 -2.31 -7.29
CA PRO A 408 5.73 -1.92 -6.42
C PRO A 408 6.12 -1.34 -5.05
N HIS A 409 7.21 -1.78 -4.41
CA HIS A 409 7.59 -1.32 -3.05
C HIS A 409 6.44 -1.44 -2.02
N GLY A 410 5.61 -2.49 -2.13
CA GLY A 410 4.42 -2.68 -1.28
C GLY A 410 3.19 -1.85 -1.67
N ALA A 411 3.24 -1.08 -2.75
CA ALA A 411 2.07 -0.42 -3.32
C ALA A 411 1.10 -1.41 -3.97
N LEU A 412 -0.13 -0.95 -4.20
CA LEU A 412 -1.20 -1.73 -4.81
C LEU A 412 -0.94 -1.94 -6.31
N LEU A 413 -0.93 -3.20 -6.75
CA LEU A 413 -0.92 -3.62 -8.15
C LEU A 413 -2.03 -4.66 -8.32
N ASN A 414 -3.23 -4.20 -8.68
CA ASN A 414 -4.42 -5.04 -8.86
C ASN A 414 -5.19 -4.77 -10.17
N ASP A 415 -4.75 -3.77 -10.95
CA ASP A 415 -5.36 -3.38 -12.22
C ASP A 415 -4.26 -3.18 -13.27
N PRO A 416 -4.24 -3.93 -14.37
CA PRO A 416 -3.25 -3.74 -15.44
C PRO A 416 -3.35 -2.38 -16.14
N ASP A 417 -4.50 -1.71 -16.10
CA ASP A 417 -4.73 -0.42 -16.77
C ASP A 417 -4.06 0.76 -16.03
N GLY A 418 -3.68 0.56 -14.77
CA GLY A 418 -3.16 1.63 -13.94
C GLY A 418 -2.61 1.10 -12.64
N PHE A 419 -1.36 1.45 -12.33
CA PHE A 419 -0.72 1.18 -11.06
C PHE A 419 0.44 2.15 -10.86
N TYR A 420 0.95 2.26 -9.63
CA TYR A 420 2.12 3.08 -9.34
C TYR A 420 3.31 2.17 -9.06
N LEU A 421 4.45 2.50 -9.68
CA LEU A 421 5.73 1.89 -9.35
C LEU A 421 6.65 2.96 -8.77
N THR A 422 7.50 2.51 -7.87
CA THR A 422 8.48 3.29 -7.14
C THR A 422 9.88 2.95 -7.63
N ARG A 423 10.75 3.93 -7.60
CA ARG A 423 12.18 3.79 -7.89
C ARG A 423 12.98 4.65 -6.94
N ARG A 424 14.13 4.14 -6.49
CA ARG A 424 15.16 4.95 -5.85
C ARG A 424 15.79 5.92 -6.86
N VAL A 425 15.74 7.21 -6.58
CA VAL A 425 16.27 8.26 -7.45
C VAL A 425 17.34 9.10 -6.75
N ASP A 426 18.25 9.64 -7.56
CA ASP A 426 19.30 10.56 -7.13
C ASP A 426 19.12 11.91 -7.85
N ALA A 427 18.47 12.85 -7.18
CA ALA A 427 18.22 14.20 -7.68
C ALA A 427 18.11 15.21 -6.54
N LEU A 428 19.23 15.88 -6.24
CA LEU A 428 19.40 16.73 -5.05
C LEU A 428 19.17 15.93 -3.75
N GLY A 429 19.75 14.74 -3.71
CA GLY A 429 19.62 13.77 -2.62
C GLY A 429 19.16 12.41 -3.15
N THR A 430 19.25 11.39 -2.30
CA THR A 430 18.72 10.05 -2.59
C THR A 430 17.39 9.86 -1.89
N TYR A 431 16.37 9.47 -2.62
CA TYR A 431 15.04 9.17 -2.07
C TYR A 431 14.27 8.26 -3.02
N ASP A 432 13.22 7.63 -2.51
CA ASP A 432 12.25 6.93 -3.35
C ASP A 432 11.31 7.92 -4.02
N ALA A 433 10.96 7.65 -5.26
CA ALA A 433 10.01 8.43 -6.02
C ALA A 433 9.16 7.53 -6.91
N TYR A 434 7.91 7.88 -7.12
CA TYR A 434 6.94 7.07 -7.84
C TYR A 434 6.36 7.82 -9.03
N ARG A 435 5.79 7.06 -9.97
CA ARG A 435 4.94 7.58 -11.05
C ARG A 435 3.96 6.51 -11.50
N LYS A 436 2.99 6.89 -12.33
CA LYS A 436 1.93 6.02 -12.80
C LYS A 436 2.35 5.23 -14.04
N PHE A 437 1.95 3.97 -14.09
CA PHE A 437 2.22 3.01 -15.14
C PHE A 437 0.94 2.26 -15.54
N HIS A 438 0.98 1.66 -16.72
CA HIS A 438 0.06 0.62 -17.18
C HIS A 438 0.85 -0.53 -17.81
N VAL A 439 0.23 -1.68 -18.02
CA VAL A 439 0.84 -2.77 -18.79
C VAL A 439 0.88 -2.37 -20.27
N GLY A 440 2.07 -2.27 -20.86
CA GLY A 440 2.22 -1.99 -22.29
C GLY A 440 1.98 -3.23 -23.16
N GLU A 441 1.92 -3.03 -24.49
CA GLU A 441 1.66 -4.10 -25.46
C GLU A 441 2.65 -5.29 -25.37
N SER A 442 3.86 -5.09 -24.84
CA SER A 442 4.85 -6.14 -24.66
C SER A 442 4.73 -6.88 -23.32
N GLY A 443 3.84 -6.44 -22.43
CA GLY A 443 3.79 -6.85 -21.03
C GLY A 443 4.73 -6.08 -20.10
N MET A 444 5.59 -5.19 -20.61
CA MET A 444 6.42 -4.35 -19.74
C MET A 444 5.58 -3.19 -19.19
N PRO A 445 5.82 -2.73 -17.95
CA PRO A 445 5.19 -1.51 -17.46
C PRO A 445 5.63 -0.29 -18.29
N VAL A 446 4.66 0.52 -18.72
CA VAL A 446 4.86 1.76 -19.47
C VAL A 446 4.43 2.94 -18.61
N ALA A 447 5.35 3.86 -18.37
CA ALA A 447 5.07 5.06 -17.60
C ALA A 447 4.13 6.00 -18.36
N GLU A 448 3.17 6.61 -17.67
CA GLU A 448 2.25 7.59 -18.26
C GLU A 448 2.90 8.97 -18.48
N ASN A 449 4.01 9.25 -17.77
CA ASN A 449 4.78 10.47 -17.91
C ASN A 449 6.23 10.27 -17.43
N ASP A 450 7.08 11.27 -17.66
CA ASP A 450 8.51 11.23 -17.31
C ASP A 450 8.83 11.80 -15.92
N VAL A 451 7.82 12.27 -15.18
CA VAL A 451 8.00 12.99 -13.92
C VAL A 451 7.80 12.06 -12.74
N TYR A 452 8.82 11.95 -11.91
CA TYR A 452 8.77 11.24 -10.65
C TYR A 452 8.30 12.16 -9.52
N THR A 453 7.37 11.69 -8.70
CA THR A 453 6.95 12.35 -7.46
C THR A 453 7.67 11.71 -6.29
N LYS A 454 8.34 12.51 -5.45
CA LYS A 454 9.03 12.03 -4.25
C LYS A 454 8.04 11.35 -3.31
N VAL A 455 8.42 10.17 -2.82
CA VAL A 455 7.73 9.47 -1.73
C VAL A 455 7.92 10.25 -0.42
N ASN A 456 6.81 10.47 0.29
CA ASN A 456 6.80 11.08 1.61
C ASN A 456 6.22 10.11 2.65
N VAL A 457 7.04 9.76 3.64
CA VAL A 457 6.71 8.86 4.75
C VAL A 457 6.83 9.56 6.11
N CYS A 458 6.72 10.90 6.12
CA CYS A 458 6.75 11.71 7.32
C CYS A 458 5.33 11.88 7.89
N ASP A 459 5.19 11.75 9.21
CA ASP A 459 3.92 12.00 9.92
C ASP A 459 3.56 13.50 9.95
N SER A 460 4.56 14.37 9.81
CA SER A 460 4.39 15.82 9.75
C SER A 460 5.41 16.49 8.84
N LYS A 461 5.10 17.72 8.38
CA LYS A 461 6.03 18.53 7.57
C LYS A 461 7.30 18.92 8.35
N GLU A 462 7.25 18.94 9.68
CA GLU A 462 8.41 19.27 10.51
C GLU A 462 9.47 18.17 10.49
N ASP A 463 9.06 16.93 10.20
CA ASP A 463 9.96 15.76 10.09
C ASP A 463 10.63 15.68 8.71
N GLU A 464 10.16 16.46 7.73
CA GLU A 464 10.72 16.41 6.38
C GLU A 464 12.06 17.15 6.29
N ALA A 465 13.07 16.48 5.72
CA ALA A 465 14.36 17.08 5.46
C ALA A 465 14.27 18.20 4.40
N ALA A 466 14.78 19.38 4.76
CA ALA A 466 14.85 20.54 3.87
C ALA A 466 16.29 20.75 3.35
N LEU A 467 16.42 21.13 2.09
CA LEU A 467 17.65 21.69 1.52
C LEU A 467 17.72 23.18 1.86
N VAL A 468 18.81 23.63 2.47
CA VAL A 468 19.01 25.05 2.83
C VAL A 468 20.04 25.66 1.89
N SER A 469 19.64 26.69 1.15
CA SER A 469 20.52 27.34 0.16
C SER A 469 21.66 28.14 0.80
N THR A 470 22.88 28.01 0.28
CA THR A 470 24.08 28.78 0.70
C THR A 470 24.33 30.01 -0.18
N ARG A 471 23.54 30.15 -1.24
CA ARG A 471 23.60 31.23 -2.24
C ARG A 471 22.19 31.60 -2.71
N GLU A 472 22.06 32.72 -3.42
CA GLU A 472 20.83 33.02 -4.13
C GLU A 472 20.64 32.01 -5.27
N LEU A 473 19.42 31.47 -5.39
CA LEU A 473 19.06 30.48 -6.40
C LEU A 473 18.01 31.06 -7.37
N PRO A 474 18.23 31.01 -8.69
CA PRO A 474 17.19 31.29 -9.66
C PRO A 474 16.19 30.13 -9.69
N VAL A 475 14.90 30.45 -9.60
CA VAL A 475 13.81 29.49 -9.64
C VAL A 475 12.67 30.01 -10.50
N THR A 476 11.89 29.10 -11.04
CA THR A 476 10.60 29.41 -11.64
C THR A 476 9.51 29.15 -10.60
N MET A 477 8.89 30.20 -10.08
CA MET A 477 7.74 30.08 -9.18
C MET A 477 6.53 29.56 -9.94
N MET A 478 5.82 28.58 -9.38
CA MET A 478 4.56 28.06 -9.90
C MET A 478 3.40 28.66 -9.11
N GLU A 479 2.61 29.51 -9.76
CA GLU A 479 1.46 30.14 -9.14
C GLU A 479 0.22 29.22 -9.20
N ALA A 480 -0.73 29.46 -8.29
CA ALA A 480 -1.94 28.62 -8.17
C ALA A 480 -2.86 28.68 -9.42
N ASP A 481 -2.73 29.72 -10.24
CA ASP A 481 -3.46 29.87 -11.51
C ASP A 481 -2.75 29.17 -12.69
N GLY A 482 -1.64 28.47 -12.42
CA GLY A 482 -0.82 27.78 -13.42
C GLY A 482 0.17 28.71 -14.14
N SER A 483 0.24 30.00 -13.79
CA SER A 483 1.25 30.88 -14.34
C SER A 483 2.63 30.66 -13.70
N GLU A 484 3.67 30.95 -14.48
CA GLU A 484 5.07 30.78 -14.07
C GLU A 484 5.77 32.13 -14.01
N LYS A 485 6.63 32.31 -12.99
CA LYS A 485 7.40 33.54 -12.81
C LYS A 485 8.82 33.25 -12.34
N GLU A 486 9.79 33.77 -13.08
CA GLU A 486 11.20 33.75 -12.66
C GLU A 486 11.46 34.63 -11.44
N GLU A 487 12.13 34.06 -10.43
CA GLU A 487 12.51 34.74 -9.20
C GLU A 487 13.91 34.29 -8.75
N LYS A 488 14.60 35.15 -7.99
CA LYS A 488 15.83 34.78 -7.28
C LYS A 488 15.53 34.74 -5.79
N LEU A 489 15.54 33.55 -5.22
CA LEU A 489 15.29 33.36 -3.80
C LEU A 489 16.57 33.56 -3.00
N PRO A 490 16.50 34.20 -1.82
CA PRO A 490 17.66 34.59 -1.05
C PRO A 490 18.38 33.38 -0.40
N VAL A 491 19.63 33.59 -0.01
CA VAL A 491 20.41 32.67 0.83
C VAL A 491 19.62 32.29 2.08
N GLY A 492 19.74 31.04 2.52
CA GLY A 492 19.07 30.51 3.71
C GLY A 492 17.62 30.10 3.46
N THR A 493 17.13 30.18 2.21
CA THR A 493 15.82 29.64 1.85
C THR A 493 15.83 28.13 2.00
N LYS A 494 14.74 27.59 2.57
CA LYS A 494 14.49 26.16 2.75
C LYS A 494 13.62 25.63 1.61
N TYR A 495 14.05 24.52 1.03
CA TYR A 495 13.38 23.85 -0.08
C TYR A 495 13.09 22.39 0.28
N TYR A 496 11.91 21.91 -0.07
CA TYR A 496 11.48 20.54 0.12
C TYR A 496 11.22 19.92 -1.26
N VAL A 497 11.98 18.89 -1.61
CA VAL A 497 11.84 18.22 -2.91
C VAL A 497 10.44 17.61 -3.07
N ARG A 498 9.84 17.73 -4.24
CA ARG A 498 8.49 17.21 -4.54
C ARG A 498 8.47 16.34 -5.79
N ALA A 499 9.11 16.77 -6.87
CA ALA A 499 9.12 16.01 -8.11
C ALA A 499 10.34 16.33 -8.99
N THR A 500 10.64 15.48 -9.97
CA THR A 500 11.78 15.66 -10.89
C THR A 500 11.64 14.76 -12.11
N ASP A 501 12.20 15.18 -13.25
CA ASP A 501 12.42 14.34 -14.43
C ASP A 501 13.79 13.64 -14.42
N LEU A 502 14.58 13.83 -13.35
CA LEU A 502 15.96 13.38 -13.16
C LEU A 502 16.99 13.94 -14.15
N GLU A 503 16.62 14.93 -14.96
CA GLU A 503 17.50 15.44 -16.01
C GLU A 503 17.61 16.95 -16.02
N ASN A 504 16.47 17.64 -15.99
CA ASN A 504 16.37 19.05 -16.30
C ASN A 504 15.81 19.87 -15.14
N PHE A 505 15.03 19.29 -14.23
CA PHE A 505 14.46 20.05 -13.13
C PHE A 505 14.22 19.25 -11.86
N VAL A 506 14.15 20.00 -10.75
CA VAL A 506 13.59 19.53 -9.47
C VAL A 506 12.53 20.52 -9.02
N ASP A 507 11.29 20.04 -8.91
CA ASP A 507 10.18 20.76 -8.33
C ASP A 507 10.23 20.66 -6.81
N MET A 508 10.01 21.80 -6.17
CA MET A 508 10.19 21.97 -4.74
C MET A 508 9.02 22.77 -4.15
N GLU A 509 8.82 22.57 -2.86
CA GLU A 509 7.94 23.38 -2.02
C GLU A 509 8.78 24.23 -1.07
N LEU A 510 8.33 25.45 -0.79
CA LEU A 510 8.94 26.34 0.20
C LEU A 510 8.29 26.16 1.57
N SER A 511 8.90 26.72 2.62
CA SER A 511 8.33 26.67 3.98
C SER A 511 6.92 27.28 4.08
N ASP A 512 6.60 28.26 3.24
CA ASP A 512 5.28 28.92 3.18
C ASP A 512 4.25 28.17 2.30
N GLY A 513 4.63 27.04 1.71
CA GLY A 513 3.77 26.20 0.87
C GLY A 513 3.75 26.58 -0.62
N ARG A 514 4.42 27.68 -1.02
CA ARG A 514 4.57 28.00 -2.46
C ARG A 514 5.42 26.94 -3.15
N ARG A 515 5.14 26.69 -4.43
CA ARG A 515 5.90 25.76 -5.27
C ARG A 515 6.86 26.50 -6.20
N CYS A 516 8.03 25.94 -6.41
CA CYS A 516 9.02 26.46 -7.35
C CYS A 516 9.76 25.33 -8.05
N ARG A 517 10.17 25.57 -9.30
CA ARG A 517 11.03 24.70 -10.08
C ARG A 517 12.45 25.21 -10.03
N LEU A 518 13.38 24.33 -9.69
CA LEU A 518 14.80 24.57 -9.82
C LEU A 518 15.28 23.88 -11.10
N ALA A 519 15.78 24.66 -12.06
CA ALA A 519 16.44 24.11 -13.24
C ALA A 519 17.78 23.49 -12.83
N VAL A 520 17.99 22.24 -13.21
CA VAL A 520 19.20 21.48 -12.92
C VAL A 520 19.76 20.89 -14.20
N LYS A 521 21.03 20.51 -14.19
CA LYS A 521 21.67 19.78 -15.28
C LYS A 521 22.60 18.72 -14.70
N LYS A 522 22.59 17.52 -15.26
CA LYS A 522 23.56 16.47 -14.88
C LYS A 522 24.99 17.01 -14.96
N SER A 523 25.71 16.85 -13.86
CA SER A 523 27.09 17.31 -13.69
C SER A 523 28.06 16.61 -14.64
N ASP A 524 29.06 17.35 -15.12
CA ASP A 524 30.14 16.79 -15.94
C ASP A 524 31.07 15.83 -15.18
N LYS A 525 31.01 15.83 -13.85
CA LYS A 525 31.72 14.87 -12.98
C LYS A 525 31.16 13.45 -13.05
N GLY A 526 30.01 13.26 -13.69
CA GLY A 526 29.31 11.97 -13.77
C GLY A 526 28.46 11.63 -12.53
N TRP A 527 28.37 12.54 -11.55
CA TRP A 527 27.52 12.41 -10.37
C TRP A 527 26.98 13.79 -9.96
N GLY A 528 25.74 13.83 -9.49
CA GLY A 528 25.05 15.04 -9.02
C GLY A 528 24.64 16.00 -10.13
N PHE A 529 24.21 17.20 -9.73
CA PHE A 529 23.70 18.24 -10.61
C PHE A 529 24.49 19.55 -10.52
N GLU A 530 24.37 20.35 -11.57
CA GLU A 530 24.73 21.75 -11.62
C GLU A 530 23.47 22.62 -11.64
N ILE A 531 23.49 23.71 -10.88
CA ILE A 531 22.45 24.73 -10.79
C ILE A 531 23.09 26.06 -11.19
N ASP A 532 22.62 26.65 -12.28
CA ASP A 532 23.20 27.89 -12.85
C ASP A 532 24.74 27.81 -13.04
N GLY A 533 25.21 26.64 -13.52
CA GLY A 533 26.62 26.36 -13.77
C GLY A 533 27.48 26.16 -12.52
N VAL A 534 26.87 25.98 -11.35
CA VAL A 534 27.57 25.69 -10.09
C VAL A 534 27.10 24.35 -9.54
N TYR A 535 28.04 23.56 -9.04
CA TYR A 535 27.73 22.25 -8.49
C TYR A 535 26.79 22.34 -7.28
N GLU A 536 25.89 21.39 -7.16
CA GLU A 536 24.87 21.32 -6.11
C GLU A 536 25.46 21.40 -4.69
N GLU A 537 26.63 20.79 -4.45
CA GLU A 537 27.32 20.83 -3.16
C GLU A 537 27.73 22.24 -2.72
N ASP A 538 27.88 23.16 -3.67
CA ASP A 538 28.18 24.57 -3.42
C ASP A 538 26.90 25.44 -3.39
N CYS A 539 25.73 24.84 -3.61
CA CYS A 539 24.43 25.52 -3.64
C CYS A 539 23.61 25.33 -2.36
N PHE A 540 23.85 24.25 -1.62
CA PHE A 540 23.11 23.88 -0.41
C PHE A 540 24.05 23.56 0.77
N GLU A 541 23.58 23.78 2.00
CA GLU A 541 24.35 23.48 3.23
C GLU A 541 24.63 21.99 3.37
N PHE A 542 23.69 21.15 2.93
CA PHE A 542 23.76 19.70 2.95
C PHE A 542 22.78 19.12 1.91
N ILE A 543 23.18 18.02 1.27
CA ILE A 543 22.34 17.26 0.33
C ILE A 543 22.38 15.79 0.76
N PRO A 544 21.22 15.17 1.07
CA PRO A 544 21.18 13.83 1.66
C PRO A 544 21.30 12.73 0.60
N TYR A 545 22.50 12.52 0.06
CA TYR A 545 22.78 11.32 -0.74
C TYR A 545 23.06 10.12 0.17
N ALA A 546 22.47 8.96 -0.16
CA ALA A 546 22.79 7.71 0.50
C ALA A 546 24.12 7.18 -0.06
N GLY A 547 25.01 6.72 0.84
CA GLY A 547 26.35 6.24 0.52
C GLY A 547 26.55 4.76 0.80
#